data_AF-A0A7S3QCA0-F1
#
_entry.id   AF-A0A7S3QCA0-F1
#
_cell.length_a   1.000
_cell.length_b   1.000
_cell.length_c   1.000
_cell.angle_alpha   90.00
_cell.angle_beta   90.00
_cell.angle_gamma   90.00
#
_symmetry.space_group_name_H-M   'P 1'
#
loop_
_entity.id
_entity.type
_entity.pdbx_description
1 polymer ?
#
loop_
_entity_poly.entity_id
_entity_poly.type
_entity_poly.pdbx_seq_one_letter_code
_entity_poly.pdbx_strand_id
1 'polypeptide(L)'
;AGGALGPFYNASLCVLLLAIVKYEKSDEYIRNKIEPFLHGVPLLMSFGVYIFALAMGNVNPNGNGSCTLSPYYPPHCSGMEDGSTTEGLFDVPCGRGNRMAAFYTASLYLIIPPIVMITCLTMIYRCVLITEKKMSSYGARSILKDETSSTPLRIPGLLKKCLLLKCSSS
;
A
#
# COMPACT_ATOMS: atom_id res chain seq x y z
N ALA A 1 6.40 -16.40 -4.34
CA ALA A 1 6.23 -15.67 -3.06
C ALA A 1 6.05 -14.14 -3.21
N GLY A 2 6.33 -13.52 -4.37
CA GLY A 2 6.31 -12.05 -4.51
C GLY A 2 4.92 -11.37 -4.59
N GLY A 3 3.84 -12.10 -4.87
CA GLY A 3 2.51 -11.48 -5.09
C GLY A 3 1.84 -10.91 -3.84
N ALA A 4 2.15 -11.44 -2.65
CA ALA A 4 1.50 -11.06 -1.39
C ALA A 4 2.01 -9.73 -0.82
N LEU A 5 3.24 -9.33 -1.17
CA LEU A 5 3.88 -8.10 -0.67
C LEU A 5 3.32 -6.84 -1.34
N GLY A 6 2.89 -6.94 -2.60
CA GLY A 6 2.45 -5.79 -3.40
C GLY A 6 1.30 -4.99 -2.75
N PRO A 7 0.17 -5.63 -2.37
CA PRO A 7 -0.95 -4.91 -1.78
C PRO A 7 -0.61 -4.21 -0.45
N PHE A 8 0.18 -4.86 0.41
CA PHE A 8 0.60 -4.27 1.69
C PHE A 8 1.58 -3.13 1.50
N TYR A 9 2.49 -3.25 0.53
CA TYR A 9 3.38 -2.16 0.16
C TYR A 9 2.60 -0.96 -0.37
N ASN A 10 1.63 -1.18 -1.27
CA ASN A 10 0.76 -0.10 -1.76
C ASN A 10 -0.04 0.56 -0.63
N ALA A 11 -0.57 -0.24 0.31
CA ALA A 11 -1.25 0.29 1.48
C ALA A 11 -0.31 1.15 2.36
N SER A 12 0.94 0.73 2.55
CA SER A 12 1.95 1.52 3.27
C SER A 12 2.26 2.85 2.58
N LEU A 13 2.37 2.87 1.25
CA LEU A 13 2.52 4.11 0.47
C LEU A 13 1.33 5.05 0.64
N CYS A 14 0.10 4.53 0.66
CA CYS A 14 -1.08 5.37 0.92
C CYS A 14 -1.05 6.02 2.32
N VAL A 15 -0.58 5.29 3.34
CA VAL A 15 -0.41 5.83 4.69
C VAL A 15 0.70 6.89 4.73
N LEU A 16 1.80 6.68 4.01
CA LEU A 16 2.87 7.66 3.86
C LEU A 16 2.34 8.96 3.23
N LEU A 17 1.61 8.86 2.12
CA LEU A 17 1.00 10.01 1.45
C LEU A 17 0.01 10.74 2.36
N LEU A 18 -0.77 9.99 3.16
CA LEU A 18 -1.67 10.59 4.13
C LEU A 18 -0.90 11.35 5.22
N ALA A 19 0.22 10.81 5.71
CA ALA A 19 1.07 11.47 6.70
C ALA A 19 1.66 12.79 6.18
N ILE A 20 2.08 12.82 4.91
CA ILE A 20 2.63 14.00 4.25
C ILE A 20 1.54 15.04 3.99
N VAL A 21 0.45 14.65 3.31
CA VAL A 21 -0.56 15.59 2.80
C VAL A 21 -1.50 16.10 3.88
N LYS A 22 -1.97 15.20 4.76
CA LYS A 22 -3.00 15.57 5.76
C LYS A 22 -2.39 16.03 7.08
N TYR A 23 -1.33 15.38 7.51
CA TYR A 23 -0.76 15.60 8.84
C TYR A 23 0.49 16.48 8.83
N GLU A 24 0.96 16.90 7.64
CA GLU A 24 2.11 17.79 7.44
C GLU A 24 3.30 17.39 8.33
N LYS A 25 3.57 16.08 8.42
CA LYS A 25 4.68 15.56 9.22
C LYS A 25 6.00 15.85 8.53
N SER A 26 7.00 16.22 9.32
CA SER A 26 8.35 16.46 8.80
C SER A 26 9.00 15.18 8.31
N ASP A 27 9.93 15.32 7.36
CA ASP A 27 10.69 14.21 6.80
C ASP A 27 11.46 13.45 7.88
N GLU A 28 12.06 14.18 8.82
CA GLU A 28 12.76 13.58 9.96
C GLU A 28 11.83 12.73 10.83
N TYR A 29 10.59 13.19 11.06
CA TYR A 29 9.59 12.42 11.80
C TYR A 29 9.17 11.16 11.05
N ILE A 30 8.95 11.27 9.75
CA ILE A 30 8.56 10.15 8.89
C ILE A 30 9.67 9.08 8.92
N ARG A 31 10.91 9.47 8.67
CA ARG A 31 12.06 8.56 8.61
C ARG A 31 12.34 7.86 9.93
N ASN A 32 12.31 8.61 11.04
CA ASN A 32 12.68 8.05 12.34
C ASN A 32 11.55 7.26 13.02
N LYS A 33 10.27 7.59 12.75
CA LYS A 33 9.14 6.99 13.47
C LYS A 33 8.15 6.24 12.61
N ILE A 34 7.92 6.61 11.36
CA ILE A 34 6.84 6.01 10.54
C ILE A 34 7.42 4.94 9.60
N GLU A 35 8.52 5.25 8.92
CA GLU A 35 9.21 4.37 7.98
C GLU A 35 9.54 2.97 8.54
N PRO A 36 10.09 2.80 9.76
CA PRO A 36 10.35 1.46 10.30
C PRO A 36 9.07 0.63 10.46
N PHE A 37 7.93 1.24 10.76
CA PHE A 37 6.65 0.51 10.83
C PHE A 37 6.08 0.22 9.45
N LEU A 38 6.21 1.16 8.50
CA LEU A 38 5.74 0.98 7.13
C LEU A 38 6.46 -0.17 6.41
N HIS A 39 7.73 -0.41 6.71
CA HIS A 39 8.47 -1.56 6.19
C HIS A 39 8.34 -2.80 7.07
N GLY A 40 8.42 -2.62 8.39
CA GLY A 40 8.40 -3.73 9.35
C GLY A 40 7.09 -4.49 9.34
N VAL A 41 5.94 -3.80 9.30
CA VAL A 41 4.63 -4.47 9.39
C VAL A 41 4.35 -5.34 8.16
N PRO A 42 4.47 -4.87 6.91
CA PRO A 42 4.28 -5.73 5.73
C PRO A 42 5.23 -6.93 5.71
N LEU A 43 6.48 -6.72 6.15
CA LEU A 43 7.49 -7.77 6.18
C LEU A 43 7.12 -8.84 7.21
N LEU A 44 6.84 -8.45 8.46
CA LEU A 44 6.44 -9.36 9.52
C LEU A 44 5.14 -10.11 9.18
N MET A 45 4.14 -9.42 8.62
CA MET A 45 2.90 -10.05 8.17
C MET A 45 3.14 -11.09 7.07
N SER A 46 3.96 -10.74 6.07
CA SER A 46 4.26 -11.63 4.95
C SER A 46 5.03 -12.87 5.42
N PHE A 47 6.04 -12.68 6.27
CA PHE A 47 6.78 -13.78 6.88
C PHE A 47 5.88 -14.65 7.76
N GLY A 48 5.05 -14.04 8.62
CA GLY A 48 4.15 -14.76 9.52
C GLY A 48 3.18 -15.66 8.77
N VAL A 49 2.54 -15.15 7.71
CA VAL A 49 1.63 -15.96 6.91
C VAL A 49 2.37 -17.06 6.14
N TYR A 50 3.58 -16.80 5.64
CA TYR A 50 4.33 -17.83 4.94
C TYR A 50 4.78 -18.97 5.88
N ILE A 51 5.28 -18.62 7.07
CA ILE A 51 5.63 -19.60 8.11
C ILE A 51 4.39 -20.41 8.49
N PHE A 52 3.25 -19.75 8.70
CA PHE A 52 1.99 -20.42 8.99
C PHE A 52 1.55 -21.35 7.86
N ALA A 53 1.64 -20.91 6.61
CA ALA A 53 1.29 -21.75 5.45
C ALA A 53 2.21 -22.96 5.29
N LEU A 54 3.51 -22.80 5.57
CA LEU A 54 4.47 -23.90 5.61
C LEU A 54 4.13 -24.90 6.71
N ALA A 55 3.87 -24.42 7.93
CA ALA A 55 3.51 -25.26 9.07
C ALA A 55 2.21 -26.06 8.82
N MET A 56 1.24 -25.46 8.13
CA MET A 56 -0.01 -26.11 7.74
C MET A 56 0.12 -27.01 6.50
N GLY A 57 1.30 -27.06 5.89
CA GLY A 57 1.56 -27.86 4.70
C GLY A 57 0.85 -27.40 3.43
N ASN A 58 0.52 -26.11 3.34
CA ASN A 58 -0.21 -25.50 2.22
C ASN A 58 0.69 -25.02 1.07
N VAL A 59 2.01 -25.24 1.17
CA VAL A 59 2.98 -24.85 0.14
C VAL A 59 3.28 -26.07 -0.72
N ASN A 60 2.95 -25.96 -2.01
CA ASN A 60 3.04 -27.06 -2.97
C ASN A 60 3.75 -26.61 -4.26
N PRO A 61 4.47 -27.50 -4.97
CA PRO A 61 5.10 -27.17 -6.23
C PRO A 61 4.07 -26.93 -7.33
N ASN A 62 4.31 -25.93 -8.17
CA ASN A 62 3.40 -25.47 -9.24
C ASN A 62 3.79 -25.96 -10.64
N GLY A 63 4.59 -27.03 -10.75
CA GLY A 63 5.11 -27.56 -12.03
C GLY A 63 6.20 -26.72 -12.70
N ASN A 64 6.20 -25.40 -12.50
CA ASN A 64 7.15 -24.46 -13.13
C ASN A 64 8.41 -24.18 -12.27
N GLY A 65 8.83 -25.14 -11.45
CA GLY A 65 9.97 -24.96 -10.53
C GLY A 65 9.73 -23.94 -9.40
N SER A 66 8.50 -23.45 -9.22
CA SER A 66 8.12 -22.54 -8.14
C SER A 66 7.15 -23.20 -7.16
N CYS A 67 7.28 -22.90 -5.87
CA CYS A 67 6.29 -23.30 -4.87
C CYS A 67 5.24 -22.20 -4.69
N THR A 68 3.97 -22.60 -4.70
CA THR A 68 2.82 -21.70 -4.52
C THR A 68 1.95 -22.16 -3.35
N LEU A 69 1.16 -21.23 -2.82
CA LEU A 69 0.04 -21.57 -1.93
C LEU A 69 -1.08 -22.16 -2.78
N SER A 70 -1.02 -23.47 -3.01
CA SER A 70 -2.07 -24.21 -3.71
C SER A 70 -2.59 -25.27 -2.75
N PRO A 71 -3.59 -24.92 -1.92
CA PRO A 71 -4.10 -25.84 -0.92
C PRO A 71 -4.81 -27.01 -1.59
N TYR A 72 -4.67 -28.20 -1.03
CA TYR A 72 -5.46 -29.40 -1.32
C TYR A 72 -5.21 -30.05 -2.68
N TYR A 73 -5.36 -29.32 -3.80
CA TYR A 73 -5.26 -29.89 -5.15
C TYR A 73 -4.36 -29.05 -6.07
N PRO A 74 -3.04 -29.17 -5.91
CA PRO A 74 -2.09 -28.47 -6.78
C PRO A 74 -2.13 -29.04 -8.21
N PRO A 75 -1.70 -28.26 -9.23
CA PRO A 75 -1.84 -28.68 -10.63
C PRO A 75 -1.14 -30.00 -10.96
N HIS A 76 -0.05 -30.32 -10.25
CA HIS A 76 0.65 -31.59 -10.42
C HIS A 76 -0.14 -32.80 -9.94
N CYS A 77 -1.15 -32.63 -9.07
CA CYS A 77 -2.03 -33.68 -8.57
C CYS A 77 -3.25 -33.96 -9.47
N SER A 78 -3.36 -33.33 -10.63
CA SER A 78 -4.50 -33.51 -11.53
C SER A 78 -4.60 -34.95 -12.03
N GLY A 79 -5.68 -35.65 -11.67
CA GLY A 79 -5.93 -37.03 -12.05
C GLY A 79 -5.27 -38.07 -11.14
N MET A 80 -4.67 -37.65 -10.04
CA MET A 80 -4.09 -38.51 -9.01
C MET A 80 -5.01 -38.62 -7.78
N GLU A 81 -4.95 -39.76 -7.09
CA GLU A 81 -5.69 -40.00 -5.84
C GLU A 81 -5.01 -39.31 -4.65
N ASP A 82 -5.80 -38.94 -3.63
CA ASP A 82 -5.27 -38.35 -2.39
C ASP A 82 -4.28 -39.33 -1.71
N GLY A 83 -3.13 -38.81 -1.28
CA GLY A 83 -2.04 -39.60 -0.68
C GLY A 83 -1.04 -40.19 -1.68
N SER A 84 -1.32 -40.13 -2.98
CA SER A 84 -0.34 -40.53 -4.00
C SER A 84 0.82 -39.53 -4.10
N THR A 85 2.00 -40.04 -4.45
CA THR A 85 3.24 -39.27 -4.65
C THR A 85 3.72 -39.44 -6.09
N THR A 86 4.24 -38.38 -6.72
CA THR A 86 4.80 -38.46 -8.07
C THR A 86 6.24 -38.95 -8.02
N GLU A 87 6.51 -40.16 -8.53
CA GLU A 87 7.87 -40.69 -8.57
C GLU A 87 8.79 -39.81 -9.45
N GLY A 88 9.93 -39.39 -8.90
CA GLY A 88 11.02 -38.77 -9.66
C GLY A 88 11.15 -37.25 -9.62
N LEU A 89 10.24 -36.50 -8.96
CA LEU A 89 10.37 -35.03 -8.91
C LEU A 89 10.17 -34.41 -7.51
N PHE A 90 9.14 -34.82 -6.76
CA PHE A 90 8.87 -34.32 -5.40
C PHE A 90 8.11 -35.35 -4.55
N ASP A 91 8.63 -35.69 -3.37
CA ASP A 91 7.99 -36.60 -2.40
C ASP A 91 6.96 -35.84 -1.53
N VAL A 92 5.99 -35.19 -2.17
CA VAL A 92 4.91 -34.46 -1.49
C VAL A 92 3.58 -35.12 -1.84
N PRO A 93 2.83 -35.67 -0.86
CA PRO A 93 1.59 -36.37 -1.15
C PRO A 93 0.46 -35.41 -1.56
N CYS A 94 -0.35 -35.84 -2.53
CA CYS A 94 -1.58 -35.15 -2.93
C CYS A 94 -2.62 -35.14 -1.81
N GLY A 95 -3.51 -34.14 -1.79
CA GLY A 95 -4.54 -33.99 -0.75
C GLY A 95 -4.02 -33.39 0.58
N ARG A 96 -2.75 -32.99 0.66
CA ARG A 96 -2.19 -32.33 1.84
C ARG A 96 -2.63 -30.86 1.96
N GLY A 97 -2.78 -30.41 3.19
CA GLY A 97 -3.00 -29.01 3.54
C GLY A 97 -4.35 -28.80 4.20
N ASN A 98 -4.50 -27.65 4.85
CA ASN A 98 -5.72 -27.26 5.52
C ASN A 98 -6.43 -26.17 4.73
N ARG A 99 -7.59 -26.53 4.17
CA ARG A 99 -8.45 -25.65 3.38
C ARG A 99 -8.89 -24.40 4.16
N MET A 100 -9.21 -24.55 5.45
CA MET A 100 -9.62 -23.42 6.30
C MET A 100 -8.47 -22.43 6.50
N ALA A 101 -7.27 -22.93 6.79
CA ALA A 101 -6.08 -22.10 6.94
C ALA A 101 -5.77 -21.31 5.66
N ALA A 102 -5.97 -21.94 4.49
CA ALA A 102 -5.80 -21.26 3.21
C ALA A 102 -6.86 -20.18 2.96
N PHE A 103 -8.12 -20.42 3.34
CA PHE A 103 -9.17 -19.41 3.28
C PHE A 103 -8.86 -18.23 4.18
N TYR A 104 -8.52 -18.45 5.46
CA TYR A 104 -8.21 -17.36 6.39
C TYR A 104 -7.04 -16.51 5.92
N THR A 105 -5.96 -17.15 5.45
CA THR A 105 -4.80 -16.44 4.93
C THR A 105 -5.16 -15.63 3.69
N ALA A 106 -5.88 -16.21 2.72
CA ALA A 106 -6.33 -15.49 1.52
C ALA A 106 -7.28 -14.33 1.85
N SER A 107 -8.24 -14.52 2.76
CA SER A 107 -9.18 -13.47 3.17
C SER A 107 -8.48 -12.27 3.79
N LEU A 108 -7.50 -12.48 4.67
CA LEU A 108 -6.73 -11.40 5.28
C LEU A 108 -5.99 -10.56 4.21
N TYR A 109 -5.39 -11.22 3.22
CA TYR A 109 -4.70 -10.55 2.11
C TYR A 109 -5.63 -9.80 1.17
N LEU A 110 -6.83 -10.33 0.92
CA LEU A 110 -7.78 -9.73 -0.03
C LEU A 110 -8.61 -8.61 0.57
N ILE A 111 -8.83 -8.61 1.89
CA ILE A 111 -9.75 -7.68 2.54
C ILE A 111 -9.02 -6.49 3.17
N ILE A 112 -7.91 -6.73 3.88
CA ILE A 112 -7.27 -5.68 4.69
C ILE A 112 -6.63 -4.58 3.82
N PRO A 113 -5.75 -4.88 2.83
CA PRO A 113 -5.12 -3.86 2.01
C PRO A 113 -6.10 -2.92 1.28
N PRO A 114 -7.15 -3.39 0.59
CA PRO A 114 -8.06 -2.47 -0.09
C PRO A 114 -8.83 -1.58 0.87
N ILE A 115 -9.22 -2.05 2.06
CA ILE A 115 -9.85 -1.20 3.08
C ILE A 115 -8.91 -0.07 3.49
N VAL A 116 -7.64 -0.38 3.77
CA VAL A 116 -6.64 0.62 4.13
C VAL A 116 -6.39 1.61 2.98
N MET A 117 -6.27 1.12 1.74
CA MET A 117 -6.10 1.99 0.57
C MET A 117 -7.30 2.91 0.35
N ILE A 118 -8.53 2.38 0.37
CA ILE A 118 -9.77 3.16 0.17
C ILE A 118 -9.91 4.23 1.25
N THR A 119 -9.68 3.89 2.51
CA THR A 119 -9.77 4.85 3.63
C THR A 119 -8.72 5.97 3.49
N CYS A 120 -7.46 5.62 3.22
CA CYS A 120 -6.40 6.60 3.03
C CYS A 120 -6.68 7.52 1.82
N LEU A 121 -7.04 6.95 0.67
CA LEU A 121 -7.36 7.72 -0.54
C LEU A 121 -8.56 8.64 -0.32
N THR A 122 -9.60 8.17 0.37
CA THR A 122 -10.77 9.00 0.72
C THR A 122 -10.38 10.20 1.59
N MET A 123 -9.50 9.98 2.58
CA MET A 123 -9.03 11.05 3.46
C MET A 123 -8.13 12.05 2.72
N ILE A 124 -7.23 11.59 1.87
CA ILE A 124 -6.39 12.44 1.01
C ILE A 124 -7.27 13.26 0.07
N TYR A 125 -8.21 12.62 -0.63
CA TYR A 125 -9.12 13.28 -1.55
C TYR A 125 -9.93 14.40 -0.87
N ARG A 126 -10.51 14.13 0.31
CA ARG A 126 -11.20 15.16 1.10
C ARG A 126 -10.28 16.31 1.50
N CYS A 127 -9.04 16.00 1.87
CA CYS A 127 -8.05 17.02 2.24
C CYS A 127 -7.71 17.94 1.06
N VAL A 128 -7.49 17.35 -0.12
CA VAL A 128 -7.21 18.09 -1.36
C VAL A 128 -8.40 18.97 -1.75
N LEU A 129 -9.63 18.44 -1.74
CA LEU A 129 -10.83 19.23 -2.06
C LEU A 129 -11.02 20.44 -1.16
N ILE A 130 -10.76 20.28 0.15
CA ILE A 130 -10.83 21.40 1.11
C ILE A 130 -9.76 22.44 0.78
N THR A 131 -8.56 21.99 0.40
CA THR A 131 -7.43 22.87 0.06
C THR A 131 -7.72 23.65 -1.21
N GLU A 132 -8.23 23.00 -2.26
CA GLU A 132 -8.62 23.63 -3.51
C GLU A 132 -9.72 24.67 -3.31
N LYS A 133 -10.76 24.34 -2.53
CA LYS A 133 -11.85 25.27 -2.21
C LYS A 133 -11.36 26.53 -1.49
N LYS A 134 -10.34 26.41 -0.64
CA LYS A 134 -9.72 27.56 0.02
C LYS A 134 -8.89 28.38 -0.97
N MET A 135 -8.11 27.73 -1.82
CA MET A 135 -7.27 28.39 -2.83
C MET A 135 -8.09 29.17 -3.87
N SER A 136 -9.25 28.63 -4.31
CA SER A 136 -10.13 29.34 -5.25
C SER A 136 -10.72 30.62 -4.65
N SER A 137 -10.99 30.65 -3.35
CA SER A 137 -11.48 31.85 -2.66
C SER A 137 -10.42 32.97 -2.60
N TYR A 138 -9.14 32.62 -2.45
CA TYR A 138 -8.06 33.61 -2.48
C TYR A 138 -7.89 34.24 -3.86
N GLY A 139 -8.01 33.46 -4.94
CA GLY A 139 -7.95 33.97 -6.32
C GLY A 139 -9.08 34.95 -6.66
N ALA A 140 -10.31 34.68 -6.22
CA ALA A 140 -11.43 35.60 -6.43
C ALA A 140 -11.22 36.94 -5.69
N ARG A 141 -10.64 36.91 -4.48
CA ARG A 141 -10.35 38.13 -3.70
C ARG A 141 -9.18 38.93 -4.25
N SER A 142 -8.15 38.30 -4.82
CA SER A 142 -7.03 39.05 -5.42
C SER A 142 -7.47 39.83 -6.65
N ILE A 143 -8.40 39.29 -7.46
CA ILE A 143 -8.94 39.98 -8.63
C ILE A 143 -9.77 41.20 -8.20
N LEU A 144 -10.67 41.05 -7.23
CA LEU A 144 -11.48 42.16 -6.72
C LEU A 144 -10.64 43.28 -6.08
N LYS A 145 -9.51 42.94 -5.47
CA LYS A 145 -8.59 43.91 -4.86
C LYS A 145 -7.77 44.68 -5.89
N ASP A 146 -7.50 44.09 -7.06
CA ASP A 146 -6.77 44.73 -8.15
C ASP A 146 -7.67 45.74 -8.90
N GLU A 147 -8.96 45.42 -9.07
CA GLU A 147 -9.93 46.30 -9.73
C GLU A 147 -10.22 47.59 -8.94
N THR A 148 -10.08 47.55 -7.60
CA THR A 148 -10.18 48.72 -6.72
C THR A 148 -8.88 49.51 -6.57
N SER A 149 -7.77 49.00 -7.12
CA SER A 149 -6.44 49.63 -7.09
C SER A 149 -6.00 50.04 -8.49
N SER A 150 -6.84 50.81 -9.20
CA SER A 150 -6.40 51.61 -10.34
C SER A 150 -5.52 52.78 -9.86
N THR A 151 -4.32 52.46 -9.39
CA THR A 151 -3.22 53.40 -9.20
C THR A 151 -1.99 52.76 -9.85
N PRO A 152 -1.31 53.43 -10.80
CA PRO A 152 -0.29 52.79 -11.60
C PRO A 152 0.99 52.66 -10.77
N LEU A 153 1.36 51.47 -10.27
CA LEU A 153 2.72 51.32 -9.74
C LEU A 153 3.31 49.91 -9.78
N ARG A 154 4.37 49.81 -10.61
CA ARG A 154 5.73 49.34 -10.28
C ARG A 154 5.82 47.95 -9.66
N ILE A 155 6.16 46.99 -10.52
CA ILE A 155 6.54 45.60 -10.20
C ILE A 155 7.80 45.56 -9.32
N PRO A 156 7.76 45.01 -8.09
CA PRO A 156 8.95 44.63 -7.37
C PRO A 156 8.91 43.14 -7.01
N GLY A 157 9.73 42.33 -7.69
CA GLY A 157 10.46 41.16 -7.16
C GLY A 157 9.78 40.09 -6.27
N LEU A 158 8.46 40.10 -6.08
CA LEU A 158 7.76 39.27 -5.08
C LEU A 158 7.39 37.86 -5.58
N LEU A 159 7.59 37.58 -6.87
CA LEU A 159 7.29 36.27 -7.45
C LEU A 159 8.28 35.17 -7.03
N LYS A 160 9.43 35.52 -6.43
CA LYS A 160 10.42 34.53 -5.95
C LYS A 160 10.09 33.90 -4.59
N LYS A 161 9.21 34.50 -3.78
CA LYS A 161 8.93 33.98 -2.42
C LYS A 161 7.82 32.93 -2.35
N CYS A 162 6.91 32.85 -3.33
CA CYS A 162 5.88 31.81 -3.35
C CYS A 162 6.41 30.40 -3.68
N LEU A 163 7.54 30.29 -4.37
CA LEU A 163 8.14 28.98 -4.67
C LEU A 163 9.10 28.46 -3.58
N LEU A 164 9.56 29.31 -2.66
CA LEU A 164 10.52 28.91 -1.63
C LEU A 164 9.91 28.60 -0.26
N LEU A 165 8.69 29.06 0.05
CA LEU A 165 8.04 28.79 1.34
C LEU A 165 7.42 27.39 1.47
N LYS A 166 7.47 26.55 0.42
CA LYS A 166 7.00 25.15 0.48
C LYS A 166 8.12 24.12 0.63
N CYS A 167 9.39 24.52 0.70
CA CYS A 167 10.54 23.60 0.87
C CYS A 167 11.40 23.86 2.12
N SER A 168 11.02 24.81 3.00
CA SER A 168 11.82 25.14 4.20
C SER A 168 10.95 25.24 5.45
N SER A 169 10.19 24.20 5.73
CA SER A 169 9.75 23.87 7.09
C SER A 169 9.40 22.40 7.14
N SER A 170 10.43 21.55 7.07
CA SER A 170 10.45 20.22 7.69
C SER A 170 11.84 19.63 7.56
#